data_AF-A0A2N3I9M8-F1
#
_entry.id   AF-A0A2N3I9M8-F1
#
_cell.length_a   1.000
_cell.length_b   1.000
_cell.length_c   1.000
_cell.angle_alpha   90.00
_cell.angle_beta   90.00
_cell.angle_gamma   90.00
#
_symmetry.space_group_name_H-M   'P 1'
#
loop_
_entity.id
_entity.type
_entity.pdbx_description
1 polymer ?
#
loop_
_entity_poly.entity_id
_entity_poly.type
_entity_poly.pdbx_seq_one_letter_code
_entity_poly.pdbx_strand_id
1 'polypeptide(L)'
;MKKEEKLYEVFGELLYALAKADGVIKKEEKEALTQLLKNHALGSEILWSFEFEESHNSSVEEIYNKVINFCHVYGPAPQYDEFITAMKIVADASDGMTAKEHKLINSFSEDLMERFQRDIDKLKQFKKKEYR
;
A
#
# COMPACT_ATOMS: atom_id res chain seq x y z
N MET A 1 -4.36 11.27 -15.90
CA MET A 1 -4.54 10.68 -14.57
C MET A 1 -4.25 11.72 -13.50
N LYS A 2 -5.19 11.93 -12.59
CA LYS A 2 -5.04 12.79 -11.41
C LYS A 2 -4.11 12.13 -10.40
N LYS A 3 -3.49 12.91 -9.52
CA LYS A 3 -2.58 12.40 -8.48
C LYS A 3 -3.26 11.36 -7.59
N GLU A 4 -4.51 11.60 -7.21
CA GLU A 4 -5.30 10.69 -6.38
C GLU A 4 -5.63 9.37 -7.09
N GLU A 5 -5.98 9.40 -8.38
CA GLU A 5 -6.19 8.18 -9.18
C GLU A 5 -4.93 7.29 -9.17
N LYS A 6 -3.74 7.89 -9.31
CA LYS A 6 -2.47 7.16 -9.22
C LYS A 6 -2.19 6.59 -7.83
N LEU A 7 -2.64 7.28 -6.78
CA LEU A 7 -2.50 6.79 -5.40
C LEU A 7 -3.31 5.50 -5.19
N TYR A 8 -4.54 5.46 -5.73
CA TYR A 8 -5.38 4.27 -5.68
C TYR A 8 -4.94 3.17 -6.66
N GLU A 9 -4.31 3.50 -7.79
CA GLU A 9 -3.65 2.50 -8.63
C GLU A 9 -2.54 1.79 -7.83
N VAL A 10 -1.64 2.56 -7.21
CA VAL A 10 -0.56 2.01 -6.36
C VAL A 10 -1.10 1.22 -5.16
N PHE A 11 -2.29 1.57 -4.69
CA PHE A 11 -2.97 0.80 -3.66
C PHE A 11 -3.39 -0.61 -4.12
N GLY A 12 -3.82 -0.76 -5.37
CA GLY A 12 -4.08 -2.08 -5.95
C GLY A 12 -2.83 -2.96 -5.96
N GLU A 13 -1.68 -2.38 -6.33
CA GLU A 13 -0.38 -3.05 -6.28
C GLU A 13 0.01 -3.45 -4.85
N LEU A 14 -0.27 -2.60 -3.85
CA LEU A 14 -0.03 -2.91 -2.44
C LEU A 14 -0.88 -4.09 -1.95
N LEU A 15 -2.15 -4.14 -2.33
CA LEU A 15 -3.05 -5.25 -2.00
C LEU A 15 -2.58 -6.56 -2.65
N TYR A 16 -2.02 -6.48 -3.86
CA TYR A 16 -1.38 -7.64 -4.51
C TYR A 16 -0.19 -8.14 -3.70
N ALA A 17 0.74 -7.23 -3.35
CA ALA A 17 1.92 -7.59 -2.56
C ALA A 17 1.54 -8.21 -1.21
N LEU A 18 0.47 -7.72 -0.58
CA LEU A 18 -0.09 -8.28 0.64
C LEU A 18 -0.60 -9.70 0.44
N ALA A 19 -1.55 -9.90 -0.47
CA ALA A 19 -2.18 -11.21 -0.70
C ALA A 19 -1.18 -12.25 -1.22
N LYS A 20 -0.10 -11.82 -1.89
CA LYS A 20 0.96 -12.70 -2.38
C LYS A 20 2.09 -12.92 -1.36
N ALA A 21 2.05 -12.29 -0.20
CA ALA A 21 3.18 -12.26 0.75
C ALA A 21 3.64 -13.66 1.21
N ASP A 22 2.70 -14.60 1.36
CA ASP A 22 3.01 -16.00 1.71
C ASP A 22 3.41 -16.88 0.51
N GLY A 23 3.21 -16.38 -0.71
CA GLY A 23 3.53 -17.00 -1.99
C GLY A 23 2.30 -17.40 -2.80
N VAL A 24 1.10 -17.41 -2.20
CA VAL A 24 -0.14 -17.84 -2.86
C VAL A 24 -1.29 -16.92 -2.47
N ILE A 25 -1.90 -16.28 -3.46
CA ILE A 25 -3.14 -15.52 -3.24
C ILE A 25 -4.27 -16.51 -3.01
N LYS A 26 -4.96 -16.40 -1.87
CA LYS A 26 -6.09 -17.26 -1.56
C LYS A 26 -7.37 -16.72 -2.20
N LYS A 27 -8.31 -17.62 -2.48
CA LYS A 27 -9.57 -17.26 -3.16
C LYS A 27 -10.39 -16.29 -2.32
N GLU A 28 -10.39 -16.51 -1.01
CA GLU A 28 -11.13 -15.76 0.00
C GLU A 28 -10.61 -14.31 0.10
N GLU A 29 -9.29 -14.11 0.05
CA GLU A 29 -8.66 -12.78 0.00
C GLU A 29 -9.11 -12.01 -1.25
N LYS A 30 -9.12 -12.67 -2.40
CA LYS A 30 -9.55 -12.06 -3.67
C LYS A 30 -11.05 -11.73 -3.68
N GLU A 31 -11.88 -12.60 -3.11
CA GLU A 31 -13.32 -12.35 -2.95
C GLU A 31 -13.59 -11.19 -1.99
N ALA A 32 -12.87 -11.13 -0.87
CA ALA A 32 -12.97 -10.04 0.09
C ALA A 32 -12.53 -8.71 -0.54
N LEU A 33 -11.45 -8.70 -1.31
CA LEU A 33 -11.01 -7.53 -2.07
C LEU A 33 -12.10 -7.06 -3.04
N THR A 34 -12.66 -7.97 -3.83
CA THR A 34 -13.72 -7.65 -4.80
C THR A 34 -14.95 -7.06 -4.12
N GLN A 35 -15.34 -7.64 -2.98
CA GLN A 35 -16.48 -7.18 -2.21
C GLN A 35 -16.23 -5.82 -1.54
N LEU A 36 -15.03 -5.59 -1.02
CA LEU A 36 -14.60 -4.33 -0.42
C LEU A 36 -14.67 -3.18 -1.45
N LEU A 37 -14.24 -3.45 -2.68
CA LEU A 37 -14.14 -2.44 -3.75
C LEU A 37 -15.44 -2.20 -4.51
N LYS A 38 -16.47 -3.02 -4.32
CA LYS A 38 -17.72 -2.99 -5.11
C LYS A 38 -18.40 -1.62 -5.16
N ASN A 39 -18.34 -0.85 -4.07
CA ASN A 39 -18.95 0.49 -3.97
C ASN A 39 -17.91 1.61 -3.90
N HIS A 40 -16.63 1.30 -4.08
CA HIS A 40 -15.56 2.28 -4.04
C HIS A 40 -15.51 3.04 -5.37
N ALA A 41 -15.42 4.37 -5.34
CA ALA A 41 -15.47 5.21 -6.55
C ALA A 41 -14.36 4.88 -7.56
N LEU A 42 -13.21 4.41 -7.06
CA LEU A 42 -12.07 3.93 -7.87
C LEU A 42 -11.86 2.42 -7.74
N GLY A 43 -12.88 1.67 -7.29
CA GLY A 43 -12.78 0.23 -7.04
C GLY A 43 -12.29 -0.56 -8.26
N SER A 44 -12.77 -0.20 -9.45
CA SER A 44 -12.35 -0.84 -10.70
C SER A 44 -10.88 -0.62 -11.02
N GLU A 45 -10.33 0.56 -10.75
CA GLU A 45 -8.92 0.88 -11.01
C GLU A 45 -7.99 0.14 -10.04
N ILE A 46 -8.39 0.08 -8.76
CA ILE A 46 -7.67 -0.66 -7.72
C ILE A 46 -7.64 -2.15 -8.08
N LEU A 47 -8.79 -2.71 -8.45
CA LEU A 47 -8.90 -4.13 -8.82
C LEU A 47 -8.10 -4.44 -10.10
N TRP A 48 -8.17 -3.56 -11.10
CA TRP A 48 -7.40 -3.73 -12.34
C TRP A 48 -5.89 -3.77 -12.06
N SER A 49 -5.40 -2.88 -11.21
CA SER A 49 -3.98 -2.84 -10.84
C SER A 49 -3.55 -4.11 -10.08
N PHE A 50 -4.38 -4.59 -9.16
CA PHE A 50 -4.15 -5.86 -8.48
C PHE A 50 -4.05 -7.03 -9.47
N GLU A 51 -5.03 -7.16 -10.37
CA GLU A 51 -5.10 -8.25 -11.34
C GLU A 51 -3.97 -8.17 -12.38
N PHE A 52 -3.53 -6.97 -12.72
CA PHE A 52 -2.37 -6.76 -13.58
C PHE A 52 -1.12 -7.39 -12.95
N GLU A 53 -0.80 -7.08 -11.70
CA GLU A 53 0.38 -7.64 -11.03
C GLU A 53 0.24 -9.15 -10.76
N GLU A 54 -0.99 -9.63 -10.50
CA GLU A 54 -1.28 -11.07 -10.41
C GLU A 54 -0.99 -11.80 -11.72
N SER A 55 -1.47 -11.28 -12.85
CA SER A 55 -1.26 -11.88 -14.17
C SER A 55 0.21 -11.93 -14.61
N HIS A 56 1.03 -11.00 -14.10
CA HIS A 56 2.47 -10.96 -14.36
C HIS A 56 3.28 -11.74 -13.32
N ASN A 57 2.64 -12.23 -12.25
CA ASN A 57 3.28 -12.87 -11.11
C ASN A 57 4.48 -12.05 -10.60
N SER A 58 4.26 -10.74 -10.46
CA SER A 58 5.27 -9.77 -10.06
C SER A 58 5.86 -10.08 -8.69
N SER A 59 7.13 -9.71 -8.46
CA SER A 59 7.76 -9.94 -7.17
C SER A 59 7.14 -9.06 -6.08
N VAL A 60 6.76 -9.67 -4.96
CA VAL A 60 6.24 -8.96 -3.77
C VAL A 60 7.18 -7.84 -3.34
N GLU A 61 8.49 -8.12 -3.32
CA GLU A 61 9.50 -7.14 -2.92
C GLU A 61 9.60 -5.96 -3.89
N GLU A 62 9.57 -6.24 -5.20
CA GLU A 62 9.64 -5.20 -6.23
C GLU A 62 8.42 -4.28 -6.16
N ILE A 63 7.22 -4.87 -6.04
CA ILE A 63 5.97 -4.13 -5.93
C ILE A 63 5.91 -3.33 -4.64
N TYR A 64 6.29 -3.92 -3.51
CA TYR A 64 6.32 -3.22 -2.25
C TYR A 64 7.28 -2.01 -2.27
N ASN A 65 8.48 -2.18 -2.82
CA ASN A 65 9.44 -1.10 -2.98
C ASN A 65 8.91 0.01 -3.91
N LYS A 66 8.24 -0.35 -5.01
CA LYS A 66 7.58 0.58 -5.93
C LYS A 66 6.50 1.40 -5.19
N VAL A 67 5.65 0.73 -4.42
CA VAL A 67 4.60 1.36 -3.60
C VAL A 67 5.20 2.36 -2.61
N ILE A 68 6.15 1.94 -1.78
CA ILE A 68 6.75 2.81 -0.76
C ILE A 68 7.43 4.02 -1.38
N ASN A 69 8.15 3.85 -2.50
CA ASN A 69 8.79 4.96 -3.20
C ASN A 69 7.75 5.94 -3.75
N PHE A 70 6.63 5.45 -4.28
CA PHE A 70 5.55 6.32 -4.75
C PHE A 70 4.91 7.09 -3.59
N CYS A 71 4.52 6.40 -2.51
CA CYS A 71 3.91 7.02 -1.33
C CYS A 71 4.84 8.07 -0.71
N HIS A 72 6.15 7.85 -0.73
CA HIS A 72 7.13 8.84 -0.29
C HIS A 72 7.07 10.12 -1.13
N VAL A 73 7.06 10.00 -2.47
CA VAL A 73 6.96 11.16 -3.38
C VAL A 73 5.59 11.84 -3.29
N TYR A 74 4.54 11.07 -3.03
CA TYR A 74 3.19 11.58 -2.84
C TYR A 74 3.09 12.42 -1.55
N GLY A 75 3.77 12.00 -0.49
CA GLY A 75 3.77 12.64 0.82
C GLY A 75 2.62 12.15 1.71
N PRO A 76 2.45 12.74 2.91
CA PRO A 76 1.39 12.35 3.85
C PRO A 76 0.00 12.49 3.22
N ALA A 77 -0.83 11.46 3.35
CA ALA A 77 -2.16 11.40 2.75
C ALA A 77 -3.15 10.72 3.70
N PRO A 78 -4.39 11.24 3.88
CA PRO A 78 -5.40 10.61 4.72
C PRO A 78 -5.86 9.24 4.21
N GLN A 79 -5.70 8.98 2.90
CA GLN A 79 -6.04 7.69 2.27
C GLN A 79 -5.22 6.53 2.84
N TYR A 80 -4.07 6.76 3.48
CA TYR A 80 -3.28 5.67 4.05
C TYR A 80 -3.99 4.94 5.20
N ASP A 81 -4.88 5.62 5.93
CA ASP A 81 -5.72 4.97 6.95
C ASP A 81 -6.73 3.99 6.32
N GLU A 82 -7.29 4.38 5.17
CA GLU A 82 -8.14 3.51 4.35
C GLU A 82 -7.34 2.30 3.86
N PHE A 83 -6.11 2.51 3.37
CA PHE A 83 -5.27 1.44 2.84
C PHE A 83 -4.96 0.40 3.91
N ILE A 84 -4.50 0.84 5.08
CA ILE A 84 -4.23 -0.07 6.21
C ILE A 84 -5.47 -0.84 6.63
N THR A 85 -6.64 -0.19 6.66
CA THR A 85 -7.89 -0.84 7.03
C THR A 85 -8.27 -1.92 6.03
N ALA A 86 -8.20 -1.60 4.75
CA ALA A 86 -8.49 -2.53 3.66
C ALA A 86 -7.50 -3.70 3.62
N MET A 87 -6.20 -3.45 3.82
CA MET A 87 -5.18 -4.51 3.93
C MET A 87 -5.55 -5.51 5.03
N LYS A 88 -5.93 -5.03 6.22
CA LYS A 88 -6.36 -5.89 7.32
C LYS A 88 -7.58 -6.72 6.96
N ILE A 89 -8.59 -6.12 6.32
CA ILE A 89 -9.81 -6.81 5.89
C ILE A 89 -9.49 -7.94 4.90
N VAL A 90 -8.62 -7.67 3.93
CA VAL A 90 -8.25 -8.66 2.91
C VAL A 90 -7.44 -9.80 3.53
N ALA A 91 -6.41 -9.50 4.30
CA ALA A 91 -5.54 -10.52 4.91
C ALA A 91 -6.27 -11.39 5.96
N ASP A 92 -7.30 -10.86 6.62
CA ASP A 92 -8.08 -11.63 7.60
C ASP A 92 -9.18 -12.50 6.97
N ALA A 93 -9.44 -12.36 5.66
CA ALA A 93 -10.57 -13.01 5.00
C ALA A 93 -10.43 -14.52 4.79
N SER A 94 -9.22 -15.06 4.89
CA SER A 94 -8.95 -16.49 4.68
C SER A 94 -8.99 -17.27 6.01
N ASP A 95 -7.84 -17.81 6.44
CA ASP A 95 -7.70 -18.51 7.74
C ASP A 95 -7.16 -17.58 8.83
N GLY A 96 -7.46 -16.28 8.69
CA GLY A 96 -6.82 -15.20 9.42
C GLY A 96 -5.44 -14.83 8.88
N MET A 97 -4.91 -13.74 9.41
CA MET A 97 -3.69 -13.12 8.89
C MET A 97 -2.40 -13.89 9.24
N THR A 98 -1.55 -14.10 8.23
CA THR A 98 -0.25 -14.75 8.39
C THR A 98 0.81 -13.80 8.97
N ALA A 99 1.91 -14.37 9.49
CA ALA A 99 3.03 -13.58 10.00
C ALA A 99 3.68 -12.67 8.94
N LYS A 100 3.65 -13.06 7.66
CA LYS A 100 4.22 -12.27 6.57
C LYS A 100 3.32 -11.09 6.20
N GLU A 101 2.01 -11.27 6.19
CA GLU A 101 1.05 -10.18 5.97
C GLU A 101 1.05 -9.19 7.13
N HIS A 102 1.06 -9.69 8.37
CA HIS A 102 1.28 -8.87 9.57
C HIS A 102 2.52 -7.99 9.44
N LYS A 103 3.63 -8.60 9.01
CA LYS A 103 4.89 -7.88 8.80
C LYS A 103 4.73 -6.82 7.72
N LEU A 104 4.12 -7.14 6.57
CA LEU A 104 3.97 -6.20 5.46
C LEU A 104 3.13 -4.97 5.84
N ILE A 105 2.02 -5.17 6.56
CA ILE A 105 1.17 -4.09 7.08
C ILE A 105 1.93 -3.19 8.05
N ASN A 106 2.65 -3.79 9.00
CA ASN A 106 3.43 -3.04 9.99
C ASN A 106 4.56 -2.27 9.31
N SER A 107 5.31 -2.93 8.42
CA SER A 107 6.39 -2.28 7.65
C SER A 107 5.85 -1.13 6.82
N PHE A 108 4.66 -1.23 6.22
CA PHE A 108 4.12 -0.13 5.42
C PHE A 108 3.88 1.13 6.28
N SER A 109 3.35 0.95 7.48
CA SER A 109 3.15 2.06 8.42
C SER A 109 4.48 2.63 8.91
N GLU A 110 5.40 1.77 9.33
CA GLU A 110 6.71 2.14 9.86
C GLU A 110 7.57 2.87 8.82
N ASP A 111 7.63 2.37 7.59
CA ASP A 111 8.42 2.94 6.50
C ASP A 111 7.96 4.35 6.12
N LEU A 112 6.64 4.58 6.06
CA LEU A 112 6.09 5.91 5.79
C LEU A 112 6.36 6.87 6.94
N MET A 113 6.13 6.45 8.17
CA MET A 113 6.39 7.27 9.36
C MET A 113 7.87 7.66 9.45
N GLU A 114 8.77 6.69 9.29
CA GLU A 114 10.21 6.94 9.39
C GLU A 114 10.69 7.91 8.30
N ARG A 115 10.21 7.73 7.06
CA ARG A 115 10.55 8.64 5.95
C ARG A 115 10.03 10.05 6.16
N PHE A 116 8.76 10.21 6.55
CA PHE A 116 8.20 11.54 6.81
C PHE A 116 8.90 12.24 7.97
N GLN A 117 9.25 11.50 9.03
CA GLN A 117 10.03 12.04 10.14
C GLN A 117 11.42 12.53 9.68
N ARG A 118 12.13 11.73 8.86
CA ARG A 118 13.43 12.14 8.28
C ARG A 118 13.31 13.40 7.43
N ASP A 119 12.24 13.56 6.66
CA ASP A 119 12.04 14.75 5.83
C ASP A 119 11.73 15.99 6.66
N ILE A 120 10.93 15.86 7.73
CA ILE A 120 10.72 16.93 8.72
C ILE A 120 12.06 17.37 9.33
N ASP A 121 12.92 16.43 9.70
CA ASP A 121 14.18 16.74 10.35
C ASP A 121 15.18 17.41 9.40
N LYS A 122 15.21 17.02 8.11
CA LYS A 122 15.97 17.74 7.09
C LYS A 122 15.48 19.19 6.94
N LEU A 123 14.17 19.41 6.87
CA LEU A 123 13.59 20.76 6.75
C LEU A 123 13.97 21.66 7.94
N LYS A 124 13.97 21.12 9.17
CA LYS A 124 14.44 21.85 10.36
C LYS A 124 15.91 22.23 10.26
N GLN A 125 16.77 21.34 9.74
CA GLN A 125 18.19 21.61 9.57
C GLN A 125 18.45 22.70 8.52
N PHE A 126 17.70 22.72 7.41
CA PHE A 126 17.78 23.79 6.41
C PHE A 126 17.45 25.16 7.00
N LYS A 127 16.32 25.29 7.71
CA LYS A 127 15.94 26.55 8.35
C LYS A 127 17.03 27.06 9.31
N LYS A 128 17.67 26.17 10.09
CA LYS A 128 18.75 26.55 11.02
C LYS A 128 20.00 27.13 10.32
N LYS A 129 20.22 26.81 9.04
CA LYS A 129 21.38 27.30 8.26
C LYS A 129 21.13 28.67 7.60
N GLU A 130 19.88 29.05 7.31
CA GLU A 130 19.56 30.35 6.69
C GLU A 130 19.58 31.53 7.67
N TYR A 131 19.46 31.27 8.98
CA TYR A 131 19.54 32.29 10.05
C TYR A 131 20.91 32.36 10.74
N ARG A 132 21.97 31.85 10.09
CA ARG A 132 23.37 31.95 10.54
C ARG A 132 24.18 32.70 9.50
#